data_AF-A0A3S4T842-F1
#
_entry.id   AF-A0A3S4T842-F1
#
_cell.length_a   1.000
_cell.length_b   1.000
_cell.length_c   1.000
_cell.angle_alpha   90.00
_cell.angle_beta   90.00
_cell.angle_gamma   90.00
#
_symmetry.space_group_name_H-M   'P 1'
#
loop_
_entity.id
_entity.type
_entity.pdbx_description
1 polymer ?
#
loop_
_entity_poly.entity_id
_entity_poly.type
_entity_poly.pdbx_seq_one_letter_code
_entity_poly.pdbx_strand_id
1 'polypeptide(L)'
;MVQYNLPGNYEKFALLAEVLGQNTEGLSRRDAASLCVEALYDLNADVGIPATLKDLDMDIPFDQIPKMAEIALTVTRPVENNPRQPSLADVIGVYERAYRHKIAL
;
A
#
# COMPACT_ATOMS: atom_id res chain seq x y z
N MET A 1 0.24 -1.21 -1.46
CA MET A 1 0.27 -0.54 -2.79
C MET A 1 -0.04 0.95 -2.72
N VAL A 2 -1.01 1.42 -1.92
CA VAL A 2 -1.43 2.85 -1.89
C VAL A 2 -0.26 3.81 -1.73
N GLN A 3 0.63 3.59 -0.76
CA GLN A 3 1.82 4.42 -0.55
C GLN A 3 2.72 4.52 -1.81
N TYR A 4 2.93 3.42 -2.53
CA TYR A 4 3.69 3.42 -3.79
C TYR A 4 2.99 4.23 -4.88
N ASN A 5 1.66 4.22 -4.88
CA ASN A 5 0.81 4.86 -5.89
C ASN A 5 0.49 6.33 -5.63
N LEU A 6 0.82 6.90 -4.45
CA LEU A 6 0.53 8.31 -4.15
C LEU A 6 0.96 9.27 -5.28
N PRO A 7 2.18 9.15 -5.87
CA PRO A 7 2.59 10.03 -6.97
C PRO A 7 1.76 9.91 -8.24
N GLY A 8 1.05 8.79 -8.42
CA GLY A 8 0.17 8.58 -9.57
C GLY A 8 -1.09 9.43 -9.53
N ASN A 9 -1.58 9.82 -8.34
CA ASN A 9 -2.73 10.73 -8.21
C ASN A 9 -2.92 11.29 -6.79
N TYR A 10 -2.15 12.31 -6.41
CA TYR A 10 -2.27 12.92 -5.07
C TYR A 10 -3.67 13.46 -4.76
N GLU A 11 -4.37 14.04 -5.74
CA GLU A 11 -5.69 14.62 -5.54
C GLU A 11 -6.71 13.56 -5.12
N LYS A 12 -6.71 12.40 -5.79
CA LYS A 12 -7.60 11.28 -5.45
C LYS A 12 -7.32 10.71 -4.06
N PHE A 13 -6.05 10.60 -3.67
CA PHE A 13 -5.69 10.08 -2.35
C PHE A 13 -5.92 11.10 -1.23
N ALA A 14 -5.75 12.40 -1.50
CA ALA A 14 -6.11 13.45 -0.54
C ALA A 14 -7.63 13.45 -0.27
N LEU A 15 -8.46 13.32 -1.31
CA LEU A 15 -9.90 13.15 -1.17
C LEU A 15 -10.24 11.88 -0.35
N LEU A 16 -9.54 10.78 -0.61
CA LEU A 16 -9.76 9.54 0.15
C LEU A 16 -9.39 9.70 1.63
N ALA A 17 -8.33 10.43 1.96
CA ALA A 17 -7.97 10.73 3.35
C ALA A 17 -9.09 11.49 4.07
N GLU A 18 -9.64 12.54 3.44
CA GLU A 18 -10.77 13.30 3.98
C GLU A 18 -12.01 12.42 4.20
N VAL A 19 -12.36 11.59 3.21
CA VAL A 19 -13.50 10.65 3.32
C VAL A 19 -13.29 9.62 4.43
N LEU A 20 -12.05 9.22 4.70
CA LEU A 20 -11.68 8.34 5.81
C LEU A 20 -11.59 9.06 7.16
N GLY A 21 -11.96 10.34 7.22
CA GLY A 21 -12.05 11.11 8.46
C GLY A 21 -10.76 11.80 8.90
N GLN A 22 -9.73 11.83 8.05
CA GLN A 22 -8.49 12.56 8.34
C GLN A 22 -8.67 14.06 8.17
N ASN A 23 -8.03 14.86 9.02
CA ASN A 23 -8.01 16.31 8.84
C ASN A 23 -6.98 16.72 7.79
N THR A 24 -7.47 17.13 6.62
CA THR A 24 -6.64 17.56 5.48
C THR A 24 -6.56 19.08 5.32
N GLU A 25 -7.17 19.86 6.22
CA GLU A 25 -7.26 21.31 6.11
C GLU A 25 -5.86 21.97 6.16
N GLY A 26 -5.60 22.88 5.21
CA GLY A 26 -4.33 23.59 5.12
C GLY A 26 -3.13 22.75 4.65
N LEU A 27 -3.29 21.45 4.42
CA LEU A 27 -2.23 20.59 3.94
C LEU A 27 -2.01 20.70 2.43
N SER A 28 -0.78 20.43 1.99
CA SER A 28 -0.53 20.21 0.58
C SER A 28 -1.22 18.92 0.12
N ARG A 29 -1.55 18.80 -1.18
CA ARG A 29 -2.15 17.57 -1.73
C ARG A 29 -1.27 16.34 -1.46
N ARG A 30 0.05 16.49 -1.42
CA ARG A 30 0.99 15.41 -1.12
C ARG A 30 0.87 14.96 0.33
N ASP A 31 0.81 15.90 1.26
CA ASP A 31 0.75 15.60 2.69
C ASP A 31 -0.62 15.02 3.05
N ALA A 32 -1.70 15.62 2.55
CA ALA A 32 -3.05 15.08 2.68
C ALA A 32 -3.18 13.67 2.09
N ALA A 33 -2.60 13.40 0.93
CA ALA A 33 -2.58 12.05 0.34
C ALA A 33 -1.82 11.03 1.19
N SER A 34 -0.83 11.46 1.97
CA SER A 34 -0.07 10.57 2.86
C SER A 34 -0.91 10.09 4.04
N LEU A 35 -1.81 10.94 4.55
CA LEU A 35 -2.78 10.57 5.60
C LEU A 35 -3.73 9.46 5.17
N CYS A 36 -3.99 9.30 3.87
CA CYS A 36 -4.78 8.16 3.36
C CYS A 36 -4.11 6.82 3.67
N VAL A 37 -2.77 6.77 3.68
CA VAL A 37 -2.04 5.53 3.99
C VAL A 37 -2.23 5.18 5.46
N GLU A 38 -2.12 6.15 6.36
CA GLU A 38 -2.31 6.00 7.81
C GLU A 38 -3.75 5.55 8.11
N ALA A 39 -4.74 6.25 7.56
CA ALA A 39 -6.15 5.90 7.76
C ALA A 39 -6.51 4.47 7.31
N LEU A 40 -5.86 3.96 6.25
CA LEU A 40 -6.05 2.59 5.81
C LEU A 40 -5.40 1.57 6.76
N TYR A 41 -4.28 1.91 7.39
CA TYR A 41 -3.67 1.06 8.42
C TYR A 41 -4.54 1.01 9.67
N ASP A 42 -5.04 2.15 10.12
CA ASP A 42 -5.96 2.25 11.27
C ASP A 42 -7.23 1.42 11.00
N LEU A 43 -7.86 1.62 9.83
CA LEU A 43 -9.03 0.86 9.44
C LEU A 43 -8.79 -0.66 9.42
N ASN A 44 -7.63 -1.10 8.89
CA ASN A 44 -7.27 -2.52 8.88
C ASN A 44 -7.13 -3.07 10.30
N ALA A 45 -6.53 -2.31 11.21
CA ALA A 45 -6.39 -2.69 12.61
C ALA A 45 -7.76 -2.78 13.31
N ASP A 46 -8.64 -1.81 13.08
CA ASP A 46 -9.98 -1.77 13.66
C ASP A 46 -10.84 -2.99 13.30
N VAL A 47 -10.66 -3.55 12.09
CA VAL A 47 -11.38 -4.75 11.64
C VAL A 47 -10.60 -6.05 11.82
N GLY A 48 -9.44 -6.00 12.48
CA GLY A 48 -8.65 -7.19 12.81
C GLY A 48 -7.89 -7.83 11.64
N ILE A 49 -7.53 -7.06 10.61
CA ILE A 49 -6.65 -7.54 9.52
C ILE A 49 -5.20 -7.56 10.01
N PRO A 50 -4.46 -8.68 9.86
CA PRO A 50 -3.05 -8.75 10.23
C PRO A 50 -2.20 -7.68 9.53
N ALA A 51 -1.30 -7.05 10.28
CA ALA A 51 -0.53 -5.89 9.82
C ALA A 51 0.53 -6.24 8.76
N THR A 52 1.03 -7.47 8.77
CA THR A 52 2.07 -7.93 7.84
C THR A 52 1.76 -9.29 7.25
N LEU A 53 2.39 -9.59 6.10
CA LEU A 53 2.32 -10.92 5.49
C LEU A 53 2.91 -12.00 6.40
N LYS A 54 3.83 -11.64 7.30
CA LYS A 54 4.42 -12.57 8.27
C LYS A 54 3.44 -12.94 9.38
N ASP A 55 2.48 -12.06 9.69
CA ASP A 55 1.47 -12.28 10.73
C ASP A 55 0.25 -13.05 10.20
N LEU A 56 0.25 -13.44 8.92
CA LEU A 56 -0.74 -14.36 8.37
C LEU A 56 -0.45 -15.78 8.85
N ASP A 57 -1.51 -16.57 9.09
CA ASP A 57 -1.41 -18.02 9.36
C ASP A 57 -1.11 -18.83 8.08
N MET A 58 -0.20 -18.30 7.25
CA MET A 58 0.29 -18.88 6.01
C MET A 58 1.80 -18.70 6.08
N ASP A 59 2.56 -19.78 6.25
CA ASP A 59 4.03 -19.76 6.36
C ASP A 59 4.68 -19.25 5.06
N ILE A 60 4.62 -17.96 4.78
CA ILE A 60 5.17 -17.33 3.58
C ILE A 60 6.68 -17.13 3.78
N PRO A 61 7.54 -17.86 3.05
CA PRO A 61 8.98 -17.69 3.16
C PRO A 61 9.41 -16.36 2.53
N PHE A 62 10.32 -15.64 3.19
CA PHE A 62 10.80 -14.34 2.70
C PHE A 62 11.51 -14.44 1.34
N ASP A 63 12.19 -15.55 1.08
CA ASP A 63 12.91 -15.83 -0.17
C ASP A 63 11.98 -16.11 -1.37
N GLN A 64 10.67 -16.29 -1.13
CA GLN A 64 9.67 -16.43 -2.20
C GLN A 64 9.17 -15.09 -2.76
N ILE A 65 9.49 -13.96 -2.11
CA ILE A 65 9.05 -12.62 -2.53
C ILE A 65 9.39 -12.32 -4.00
N PRO A 66 10.62 -12.57 -4.51
CA PRO A 66 10.94 -12.36 -5.92
C PRO A 66 10.01 -13.13 -6.85
N LYS A 67 9.71 -14.39 -6.51
CA LYS A 67 8.81 -15.23 -7.32
C LYS A 67 7.37 -14.74 -7.30
N MET A 68 6.89 -14.30 -6.13
CA MET A 68 5.56 -13.71 -5.97
C MET A 68 5.43 -12.40 -6.78
N ALA A 69 6.49 -11.59 -6.85
CA ALA A 69 6.54 -10.38 -7.64
C ALA A 69 6.47 -10.65 -9.15
N GLU A 70 7.21 -11.65 -9.65
CA GLU A 70 7.10 -12.10 -11.04
C GLU A 70 5.67 -12.52 -11.39
N ILE A 71 5.05 -13.35 -10.55
CA ILE A 71 3.67 -13.83 -10.76
C ILE A 71 2.70 -12.65 -10.76
N ALA A 72 2.83 -11.71 -9.82
CA ALA A 72 1.97 -10.54 -9.75
C ALA A 72 2.01 -9.70 -11.04
N LEU A 73 3.17 -9.59 -11.69
CA LEU A 73 3.33 -8.87 -12.96
C LEU A 73 2.72 -9.60 -14.16
N THR A 74 2.41 -10.90 -14.05
CA THR A 74 1.70 -11.64 -15.12
C THR A 74 0.20 -11.33 -15.17
N VAL A 75 -0.36 -10.72 -14.13
CA VAL A 75 -1.79 -10.38 -14.08
C VAL A 75 -2.01 -9.06 -14.83
N THR A 76 -2.23 -9.17 -16.15
CA THR A 76 -2.17 -8.04 -17.09
C THR A 76 -3.10 -6.87 -16.74
N ARG A 77 -4.40 -7.13 -16.54
CA ARG A 77 -5.40 -6.05 -16.33
C ARG A 77 -5.08 -5.16 -15.11
N PRO A 78 -4.79 -5.68 -13.90
CA PRO A 78 -4.38 -4.85 -12.77
C PRO A 78 -3.08 -4.07 -12.99
N VAL A 79 -2.11 -4.64 -13.72
CA VAL A 79 -0.82 -3.98 -14.00
C VAL A 79 -1.02 -2.83 -15.00
N GLU A 80 -1.74 -3.07 -16.10
CA GLU A 80 -2.06 -2.05 -17.11
C GLU A 80 -2.83 -0.87 -16.53
N ASN A 81 -3.78 -1.13 -15.63
CA ASN A 81 -4.61 -0.10 -15.00
C ASN A 81 -3.96 0.57 -13.80
N ASN A 82 -2.74 0.19 -13.40
CA ASN A 82 -2.10 0.77 -12.24
C ASN A 82 -1.72 2.24 -12.52
N PRO A 83 -2.13 3.22 -11.69
CA PRO A 83 -1.82 4.64 -11.91
C PRO A 83 -0.31 4.93 -11.92
N ARG A 84 0.51 4.01 -11.39
CA ARG A 84 1.96 4.05 -11.48
C ARG A 84 2.46 2.69 -11.95
N GLN A 85 2.88 2.61 -13.21
CA GLN A 85 3.42 1.38 -13.81
C GLN A 85 4.61 0.85 -13.00
N PRO A 86 4.52 -0.35 -12.38
CA PRO A 86 5.58 -0.87 -11.53
C PRO A 86 6.61 -1.67 -12.31
N SER A 87 7.88 -1.51 -11.97
CA SER A 87 8.93 -2.47 -12.34
C SER A 87 8.90 -3.69 -11.41
N LEU A 88 9.60 -4.77 -11.78
CA LEU A 88 9.79 -5.93 -10.88
C LEU A 88 10.39 -5.51 -9.53
N ALA A 89 11.38 -4.62 -9.54
CA ALA A 89 12.01 -4.12 -8.33
C ALA A 89 11.02 -3.34 -7.44
N ASP A 90 10.10 -2.58 -8.03
CA ASP A 90 9.06 -1.86 -7.28
C ASP A 90 8.11 -2.84 -6.58
N VAL A 91 7.67 -3.89 -7.28
CA VAL A 91 6.77 -4.91 -6.72
C VAL A 91 7.45 -5.71 -5.60
N ILE A 92 8.72 -6.09 -5.79
CA ILE A 92 9.54 -6.71 -4.73
C ILE A 92 9.57 -5.81 -3.50
N GLY A 93 9.90 -4.53 -3.68
CA GLY A 93 9.95 -3.59 -2.55
C GLY A 93 8.60 -3.40 -1.85
N VAL A 94 7.47 -3.52 -2.57
CA VAL A 94 6.14 -3.53 -1.95
C VAL A 94 5.93 -4.78 -1.10
N TYR A 95 6.28 -5.97 -1.60
CA TYR A 95 6.17 -7.21 -0.85
C TYR A 95 7.07 -7.21 0.39
N GLU A 96 8.33 -6.75 0.26
CA GLU A 96 9.25 -6.66 1.39
C GLU A 96 8.73 -5.72 2.48
N ARG A 97 8.18 -4.56 2.10
CA ARG A 97 7.51 -3.66 3.04
C ARG A 97 6.31 -4.36 3.69
N ALA A 98 5.43 -4.98 2.92
CA ALA A 98 4.26 -5.69 3.43
C ALA A 98 4.64 -6.87 4.36
N TYR A 99 5.83 -7.46 4.20
CA TYR A 99 6.29 -8.57 5.02
C TYR A 99 6.71 -8.16 6.44
N ARG A 100 7.15 -6.91 6.64
CA ARG A 100 7.75 -6.46 7.92
C ARG A 100 7.29 -5.10 8.40
N HIS A 101 6.25 -4.53 7.77
CA HIS A 101 5.81 -3.19 8.12
C HIS A 101 5.43 -3.11 9.59
N LYS A 102 5.97 -2.12 10.30
CA LYS A 102 5.54 -1.79 11.65
C LYS A 102 4.75 -0.50 11.55
N ILE A 103 3.48 -0.56 11.92
CA ILE A 103 2.69 0.66 12.16
C ILE A 103 3.32 1.32 13.38
N ALA A 104 3.68 2.61 13.28
CA ALA A 104 4.05 3.38 14.45
C ALA A 104 2.77 3.66 15.24
N LEU A 105 2.65 3.06 16.42
CA LEU A 105 1.59 3.35 17.40
C LEU A 105 2.02 4.53 18.27
#